data_AF-A0AAE0FSY1-F1
#
_entry.id   AF-A0AAE0FSY1-F1
#
_cell.length_a   1.000
_cell.length_b   1.000
_cell.length_c   1.000
_cell.angle_alpha   90.00
_cell.angle_beta   90.00
_cell.angle_gamma   90.00
#
_symmetry.space_group_name_H-M   'P 1'
#
loop_
_entity.id
_entity.type
_entity.pdbx_description
1 polymer ?
#
loop_
_entity_poly.entity_id
_entity_poly.type
_entity_poly.pdbx_seq_one_letter_code
_entity_poly.pdbx_strand_id
1 'polypeptide(L)'
;MSDLELYVRYAECSVLTLAGFALGTDALHGAVSKTLGAEKGFPRWFPTLAGLWELAIVGMNFSGDADLILLAQRMLAVIMGGALYTHSTDPPPKSIGAILWFGMSCAVPVFRGADLLQTVLRHGALAVGGVVIGKVVASLGPEPKSHSA
;
A
#
# COMPACT_ATOMS: atom_id res chain seq x y z
N MET A 1 0.92 -17.95 27.45
CA MET A 1 0.34 -17.64 26.14
C MET A 1 -0.81 -18.62 25.92
N SER A 2 -2.00 -18.12 25.65
CA SER A 2 -3.16 -18.98 25.36
C SER A 2 -3.13 -19.48 23.91
N ASP A 3 -3.84 -20.56 23.61
CA ASP A 3 -3.95 -21.06 22.23
C ASP A 3 -4.53 -19.99 21.29
N LEU A 4 -5.51 -19.21 21.77
CA LEU A 4 -6.08 -18.09 21.02
C LEU A 4 -5.03 -17.02 20.69
N GLU A 5 -4.19 -16.66 21.66
CA GLU A 5 -3.11 -15.70 21.47
C GLU A 5 -2.09 -16.20 20.44
N LEU A 6 -1.77 -17.50 20.46
CA LEU A 6 -0.91 -18.13 19.47
C LEU A 6 -1.51 -18.07 18.05
N TYR A 7 -2.80 -18.38 17.88
CA TYR A 7 -3.47 -18.28 16.59
C TYR A 7 -3.52 -16.85 16.04
N VAL A 8 -3.76 -15.86 16.90
CA VAL A 8 -3.73 -14.44 16.51
C VAL A 8 -2.34 -14.03 16.01
N ARG A 9 -1.27 -14.50 16.67
CA ARG A 9 0.11 -14.26 16.22
C ARG A 9 0.42 -14.92 14.89
N TYR A 10 -0.06 -16.13 14.64
CA TYR A 10 0.11 -16.77 13.33
C TYR A 10 -0.62 -16.00 12.22
N ALA A 11 -1.84 -15.54 12.47
CA ALA A 11 -2.61 -14.75 11.52
C ALA A 11 -1.90 -13.41 11.21
N GLU A 12 -1.43 -12.71 12.25
CA GLU A 12 -0.63 -11.49 12.13
C GLU A 12 0.62 -11.71 11.29
N CYS A 13 1.43 -12.73 11.62
CA CYS A 13 2.65 -13.07 10.87
C CYS A 13 2.37 -13.39 9.40
N SER A 14 1.25 -14.07 9.12
CA SER A 14 0.86 -14.42 7.76
C SER A 14 0.52 -13.16 6.94
N VAL A 15 -0.24 -12.23 7.54
CA VAL A 15 -0.56 -10.94 6.91
C VAL A 15 0.70 -10.10 6.69
N LEU A 16 1.58 -10.00 7.69
CA LEU A 16 2.86 -9.27 7.57
C LEU A 16 3.75 -9.87 6.48
N THR A 17 3.82 -11.20 6.40
CA THR A 17 4.63 -11.90 5.39
C THR A 17 4.08 -11.66 3.99
N LEU A 18 2.77 -11.82 3.79
CA LEU A 18 2.14 -11.57 2.49
C LEU A 18 2.34 -10.12 2.03
N ALA A 19 2.10 -9.15 2.92
CA ALA A 19 2.26 -7.73 2.61
C ALA A 19 3.73 -7.40 2.31
N GLY A 20 4.66 -7.94 3.10
CA GLY A 20 6.08 -7.76 2.91
C GLY A 20 6.59 -8.33 1.58
N PHE A 21 6.18 -9.55 1.24
CA PHE A 21 6.56 -10.19 -0.02
C PHE A 21 6.00 -9.47 -1.24
N ALA A 22 4.71 -9.11 -1.22
CA ALA A 22 4.09 -8.43 -2.35
C ALA A 22 4.79 -7.11 -2.67
N LEU A 23 5.00 -6.26 -1.66
CA LEU A 23 5.70 -4.98 -1.81
C LEU A 23 7.17 -5.17 -2.21
N GLY A 24 7.87 -6.14 -1.59
CA GLY A 24 9.25 -6.46 -1.96
C GLY A 24 9.36 -6.92 -3.41
N THR A 25 8.41 -7.72 -3.89
CA THR A 25 8.38 -8.13 -5.30
C THR A 25 8.01 -6.97 -6.23
N ASP A 26 7.12 -6.06 -5.85
CA ASP A 26 6.72 -4.94 -6.70
C ASP A 26 7.89 -3.94 -6.89
N ALA A 27 8.68 -3.70 -5.84
CA ALA A 27 9.90 -2.89 -5.93
C ALA A 27 11.01 -3.55 -6.79
N LEU A 28 11.12 -4.88 -6.78
CA LEU A 28 12.09 -5.64 -7.58
C LEU A 28 11.67 -5.75 -9.07
N HIS A 29 10.37 -5.74 -9.35
CA HIS A 29 9.86 -5.67 -10.71
C HIS A 29 9.69 -4.20 -11.11
N GLY A 30 10.66 -3.62 -11.82
CA GLY A 30 10.59 -2.27 -12.40
C GLY A 30 9.42 -2.00 -13.37
N ALA A 31 8.40 -2.87 -13.40
CA ALA A 31 7.10 -2.68 -14.00
C ALA A 31 6.40 -1.42 -13.47
N VAL A 32 6.42 -1.16 -12.15
CA VAL A 32 5.83 0.04 -11.55
C VAL A 32 6.47 1.32 -12.10
N SER A 33 7.81 1.34 -12.25
CA SER A 33 8.54 2.45 -12.87
C SER A 33 8.17 2.70 -14.34
N LYS A 34 7.98 1.64 -15.13
CA LYS A 34 7.62 1.76 -16.55
C LYS A 34 6.17 2.21 -16.72
N THR A 35 5.24 1.62 -15.98
CA THR A 35 3.81 1.90 -16.08
C THR A 35 3.46 3.28 -15.53
N LEU A 36 3.96 3.65 -14.34
CA LEU A 36 3.65 4.96 -13.75
C LEU A 36 4.19 6.12 -14.59
N GLY A 37 5.41 5.99 -15.11
CA GLY A 37 6.05 7.05 -15.91
C GLY A 37 5.53 7.14 -17.34
N ALA A 38 5.40 6.02 -18.05
CA ALA A 38 5.08 6.03 -19.49
C ALA A 38 3.57 6.07 -19.78
N GLU A 39 2.75 5.43 -18.94
CA GLU A 39 1.30 5.30 -19.18
C GLU A 39 0.47 6.25 -18.32
N LYS A 40 0.91 6.52 -17.09
CA LYS A 40 0.14 7.34 -16.13
C LYS A 40 0.66 8.77 -15.96
N GLY A 41 1.75 9.14 -16.63
CA GLY A 41 2.27 10.51 -16.64
C GLY A 41 2.89 10.96 -15.32
N PHE A 42 3.31 10.05 -14.43
CA PHE A 42 3.97 10.45 -13.17
C PHE A 42 5.40 10.96 -13.43
N PRO A 43 5.93 11.88 -12.58
CA PRO A 43 7.32 12.29 -12.64
C PRO A 43 8.28 11.10 -12.54
N ARG A 44 9.40 11.14 -13.28
CA ARG A 44 10.38 10.03 -13.34
C ARG A 44 10.96 9.63 -11.98
N TRP A 45 11.02 10.54 -11.02
CA TRP A 45 11.51 10.28 -9.66
C TRP A 45 10.48 9.58 -8.78
N PHE A 46 9.19 9.67 -9.10
CA PHE A 46 8.12 9.20 -8.21
C PHE A 46 8.16 7.68 -8.01
N PRO A 47 8.33 6.83 -9.04
CA PRO A 47 8.42 5.40 -8.83
C PRO A 47 9.58 4.98 -7.92
N THR A 48 10.71 5.69 -7.97
CA THR A 48 11.84 5.43 -7.06
C THR A 48 11.47 5.75 -5.62
N LEU A 49 10.80 6.88 -5.37
CA LEU A 49 10.35 7.22 -4.02
C LEU A 49 9.26 6.26 -3.53
N ALA A 50 8.35 5.82 -4.41
CA ALA A 50 7.35 4.81 -4.08
C ALA A 50 8.03 3.48 -3.69
N GLY A 51 9.01 3.00 -4.47
CA GLY A 51 9.75 1.78 -4.13
C GLY A 51 10.55 1.88 -2.83
N LEU A 52 11.15 3.04 -2.53
CA LEU A 52 11.81 3.27 -1.23
C LEU A 52 10.80 3.26 -0.07
N TRP A 53 9.61 3.81 -0.29
CA TRP A 53 8.52 3.79 0.69
C TRP A 53 8.03 2.36 0.94
N GLU A 54 7.85 1.57 -0.11
CA GLU A 54 7.50 0.15 -0.02
C GLU A 54 8.56 -0.64 0.75
N LEU A 55 9.84 -0.44 0.44
CA LEU A 55 10.94 -1.07 1.16
C LEU A 55 10.95 -0.69 2.65
N ALA A 56 10.63 0.56 2.99
CA ALA A 56 10.48 0.98 4.38
C ALA A 56 9.32 0.24 5.07
N ILE A 57 8.16 0.11 4.41
CA ILE A 57 7.02 -0.67 4.93
C ILE A 57 7.45 -2.12 5.21
N VAL A 58 8.16 -2.75 4.28
CA VAL A 58 8.68 -4.11 4.43
C VAL A 58 9.61 -4.18 5.65
N GLY A 59 10.62 -3.31 5.72
CA GLY A 59 11.59 -3.30 6.82
C GLY A 59 10.92 -3.09 8.19
N MET A 60 9.93 -2.20 8.28
CA MET A 60 9.18 -1.96 9.51
C MET A 60 8.28 -3.14 9.89
N ASN A 61 7.66 -3.83 8.93
CA ASN A 61 6.88 -5.05 9.18
C ASN A 61 7.72 -6.20 9.76
N PHE A 62 9.01 -6.28 9.40
CA PHE A 62 9.94 -7.29 9.89
C PHE A 62 10.86 -6.80 11.03
N SER A 63 10.65 -5.58 11.53
CA SER A 63 11.51 -5.00 12.57
C SER A 63 11.39 -5.68 13.94
N GLY A 64 10.28 -6.39 14.18
CA GLY A 64 9.93 -6.93 15.51
C GLY A 64 9.42 -5.87 16.50
N ASP A 65 9.47 -4.58 16.15
CA ASP A 65 8.98 -3.48 16.96
C ASP A 65 7.49 -3.23 16.70
N ALA A 66 6.71 -3.16 17.77
CA ALA A 66 5.27 -3.05 17.67
C ALA A 66 4.81 -1.73 17.04
N ASP A 67 5.46 -0.62 17.38
CA ASP A 67 5.11 0.72 16.90
C ASP A 67 5.51 0.90 15.44
N LEU A 68 6.67 0.37 15.05
CA LEU A 68 7.10 0.36 13.65
C LEU A 68 6.14 -0.46 12.78
N ILE A 69 5.68 -1.62 13.26
CA ILE A 69 4.69 -2.42 12.53
C ILE A 69 3.38 -1.63 12.34
N LEU A 70 2.88 -0.96 13.39
CA LEU A 70 1.66 -0.14 13.27
C LEU A 70 1.85 1.07 12.35
N LEU A 71 3.03 1.68 12.35
CA LEU A 71 3.39 2.74 11.41
C LEU A 71 3.41 2.21 9.96
N ALA A 72 3.97 1.03 9.74
CA ALA A 72 3.99 0.36 8.44
C ALA A 72 2.57 0.14 7.90
N GLN A 73 1.61 -0.25 8.74
CA GLN A 73 0.21 -0.41 8.32
C GLN A 73 -0.45 0.91 7.91
N ARG A 74 -0.16 2.00 8.62
CA ARG A 74 -0.63 3.34 8.24
C ARG A 74 -0.04 3.77 6.90
N MET A 75 1.26 3.54 6.71
CA MET A 75 1.95 3.80 5.44
C MET A 75 1.41 2.94 4.30
N LEU A 76 1.07 1.68 4.58
CA LEU A 76 0.42 0.77 3.63
C LEU A 76 -0.97 1.29 3.22
N ALA A 77 -1.76 1.81 4.16
CA ALA A 77 -3.05 2.41 3.81
C ALA A 77 -2.90 3.62 2.87
N VAL A 78 -1.90 4.50 3.12
CA VAL A 78 -1.60 5.63 2.24
C VAL A 78 -1.23 5.15 0.83
N ILE A 79 -0.29 4.21 0.71
CA ILE A 79 0.20 3.77 -0.61
C ILE A 79 -0.89 3.01 -1.39
N MET A 80 -1.75 2.24 -0.71
CA MET A 80 -2.90 1.59 -1.34
C MET A 80 -3.97 2.58 -1.79
N GLY A 81 -4.14 3.70 -1.08
CA GLY A 81 -4.93 4.83 -1.56
C GLY A 81 -4.40 5.41 -2.87
N GLY A 82 -3.08 5.60 -2.97
CA GLY A 82 -2.42 6.01 -4.22
C GLY A 82 -2.62 4.98 -5.34
N ALA A 83 -2.49 3.69 -5.03
CA ALA A 83 -2.72 2.60 -5.98
C ALA A 83 -4.17 2.54 -6.48
N LEU A 84 -5.16 2.80 -5.61
CA LEU A 84 -6.56 2.89 -6.02
C LEU A 84 -6.79 4.03 -7.02
N TYR A 85 -6.11 5.16 -6.85
CA TYR A 85 -6.17 6.26 -7.82
C TYR A 85 -5.56 5.83 -9.17
N THR A 86 -4.37 5.24 -9.19
CA THR A 86 -3.72 4.83 -10.45
C THR A 86 -4.52 3.76 -11.19
N HIS A 87 -5.17 2.85 -10.45
CA HIS A 87 -6.05 1.82 -11.02
C HIS A 87 -7.48 2.28 -11.34
N SER A 88 -7.92 3.43 -10.83
CA SER A 88 -9.24 3.99 -11.19
C SER A 88 -9.38 4.35 -12.67
N THR A 89 -8.24 4.44 -13.37
CA THR A 89 -8.14 4.72 -14.80
C THR A 89 -7.78 3.48 -15.64
N ASP A 90 -7.68 2.30 -15.01
CA ASP A 90 -7.41 1.02 -15.68
C ASP A 90 -8.71 0.22 -15.90
N PRO A 91 -8.81 -0.60 -16.97
CA PRO A 91 -9.91 -1.55 -17.10
C PRO A 91 -9.91 -2.57 -15.93
N PRO A 92 -11.10 -2.94 -15.40
CA PRO A 92 -11.21 -3.94 -14.33
C PRO A 92 -10.54 -5.27 -14.70
N PRO A 93 -9.90 -6.02 -13.77
CA PRO A 93 -10.02 -5.93 -12.30
C PRO A 93 -8.74 -5.47 -11.56
N LYS A 94 -7.95 -4.52 -12.12
CA LYS A 94 -6.64 -4.16 -11.54
C LYS A 94 -6.68 -3.56 -10.12
N SER A 95 -7.83 -3.08 -9.64
CA SER A 95 -8.00 -2.51 -8.30
C SER A 95 -8.13 -3.55 -7.17
N ILE A 96 -8.34 -4.84 -7.47
CA ILE A 96 -8.54 -5.88 -6.46
C ILE A 96 -7.34 -5.99 -5.52
N GLY A 97 -6.12 -5.91 -6.06
CA GLY A 97 -4.90 -5.97 -5.25
C GLY A 97 -4.88 -4.86 -4.19
N ALA A 98 -5.13 -3.62 -4.60
CA ALA A 98 -5.13 -2.48 -3.68
C ALA A 98 -6.19 -2.60 -2.58
N ILE A 99 -7.37 -3.15 -2.89
CA ILE A 99 -8.42 -3.42 -1.90
C ILE A 99 -7.99 -4.50 -0.90
N LEU A 100 -7.40 -5.59 -1.38
CA LEU A 100 -6.93 -6.69 -0.51
C LEU A 100 -5.83 -6.22 0.44
N TRP A 101 -4.84 -5.49 -0.07
CA TRP A 101 -3.73 -4.95 0.73
C TRP A 101 -4.19 -3.85 1.69
N PHE A 102 -5.19 -3.05 1.32
CA PHE A 102 -5.86 -2.15 2.26
C PHE A 102 -6.52 -2.93 3.41
N GLY A 103 -7.21 -4.03 3.10
CA GLY A 103 -7.78 -4.92 4.12
C GLY A 103 -6.72 -5.45 5.08
N MET A 104 -5.55 -5.85 4.56
CA MET A 104 -4.41 -6.28 5.38
C MET A 104 -3.88 -5.17 6.29
N SER A 105 -3.85 -3.92 5.82
CA SER A 105 -3.47 -2.77 6.64
C SER A 105 -4.39 -2.57 7.87
N CYS A 106 -5.67 -2.96 7.74
CA CYS A 106 -6.62 -2.91 8.85
C CYS A 106 -6.57 -4.15 9.74
N ALA A 107 -6.18 -5.31 9.21
CA ALA A 107 -6.19 -6.58 9.95
C ALA A 107 -5.17 -6.59 11.10
N VAL A 108 -3.94 -6.11 10.86
CA VAL A 108 -2.85 -6.15 11.85
C VAL A 108 -3.18 -5.33 13.12
N PRO A 109 -3.66 -4.07 13.04
CA PRO A 109 -4.09 -3.34 14.24
C PRO A 109 -5.23 -4.02 14.98
N VAL A 110 -6.19 -4.61 14.26
CA VAL A 110 -7.34 -5.33 14.84
C VAL A 110 -6.88 -6.59 15.58
N PHE A 111 -5.95 -7.36 15.03
CA PHE A 111 -5.33 -8.49 15.72
C PHE A 111 -4.58 -8.09 16.99
N ARG A 112 -4.14 -6.83 17.07
CA ARG A 112 -3.52 -6.24 18.27
C ARG A 112 -4.52 -5.56 19.22
N GLY A 113 -5.81 -5.77 19.02
CA GLY A 113 -6.86 -5.29 19.91
C GLY A 113 -7.40 -3.90 19.60
N ALA A 114 -7.06 -3.32 18.44
CA ALA A 114 -7.70 -2.08 17.99
C ALA A 114 -9.16 -2.33 17.59
N ASP A 115 -10.02 -1.35 17.85
CA ASP A 115 -11.41 -1.38 17.39
C ASP A 115 -11.48 -1.40 15.85
N LEU A 116 -12.29 -2.31 15.30
CA LEU A 116 -12.39 -2.51 13.85
C LEU A 116 -12.91 -1.25 13.14
N LEU A 117 -13.99 -0.65 13.66
CA LEU A 117 -14.62 0.50 13.01
C LEU A 117 -13.66 1.70 13.01
N GLN A 118 -13.05 2.02 14.14
CA GLN A 118 -12.05 3.08 14.23
C GLN A 118 -10.83 2.81 13.35
N THR A 119 -10.40 1.55 13.26
CA THR A 119 -9.27 1.16 12.41
C THR A 119 -9.60 1.41 10.95
N VAL A 120 -10.76 0.96 10.46
CA VAL A 120 -11.21 1.18 9.07
C VAL A 120 -11.37 2.66 8.77
N LEU A 121 -11.94 3.46 9.68
CA LEU A 121 -12.09 4.90 9.47
C LEU A 121 -10.74 5.62 9.41
N ARG A 122 -9.80 5.29 10.30
CA ARG A 122 -8.46 5.91 10.33
C ARG A 122 -7.63 5.53 9.11
N HIS A 123 -7.59 4.24 8.75
CA HIS A 123 -6.88 3.80 7.56
C HIS A 123 -7.58 4.29 6.29
N GLY A 124 -8.91 4.37 6.28
CA GLY A 124 -9.68 4.95 5.19
C GLY A 124 -9.33 6.42 4.96
N ALA A 125 -9.23 7.23 6.02
CA ALA A 125 -8.79 8.62 5.92
C ALA A 125 -7.35 8.73 5.37
N LEU A 126 -6.45 7.83 5.78
CA LEU A 126 -5.08 7.75 5.24
C LEU A 126 -5.06 7.35 3.76
N ALA A 127 -5.90 6.39 3.35
CA ALA A 127 -6.05 6.00 1.95
C ALA A 127 -6.61 7.14 1.09
N VAL A 128 -7.58 7.90 1.60
CA VAL A 128 -8.03 9.14 0.94
C VAL A 128 -6.88 10.13 0.80
N GLY A 129 -6.05 10.28 1.83
CA GLY A 129 -4.80 11.06 1.74
C GLY A 129 -3.87 10.57 0.62
N GLY A 130 -3.70 9.25 0.49
CA GLY A 130 -2.98 8.62 -0.61
C GLY A 130 -3.52 8.95 -1.99
N VAL A 131 -4.85 8.92 -2.16
CA VAL A 131 -5.51 9.35 -3.42
C VAL A 131 -5.20 10.80 -3.73
N VAL A 132 -5.27 11.69 -2.73
CA VAL A 132 -4.96 13.13 -2.90
C VAL A 132 -3.49 13.32 -3.29
N ILE A 133 -2.55 12.64 -2.61
CA ILE A 133 -1.12 12.67 -2.95
C ILE A 133 -0.93 12.20 -4.39
N GLY A 134 -1.55 11.08 -4.79
CA GLY A 134 -1.48 10.57 -6.16
C GLY A 134 -1.94 11.59 -7.20
N LYS A 135 -3.06 12.29 -6.96
CA LYS A 135 -3.55 13.36 -7.83
C LYS A 135 -2.57 14.53 -7.93
N VAL A 136 -2.04 14.99 -6.79
CA VAL A 136 -1.07 16.08 -6.75
C VAL A 136 0.19 15.70 -7.50
N VAL A 137 0.76 14.52 -7.24
CA VAL A 137 1.98 14.08 -7.93
C VAL A 137 1.75 13.89 -9.43
N ALA A 138 0.62 13.33 -9.84
CA ALA A 138 0.28 13.22 -11.25
C ALA A 138 0.21 14.59 -11.94
N SER A 139 -0.27 15.64 -11.25
CA SER A 139 -0.28 17.01 -11.79
C SER A 139 1.11 17.65 -11.96
N LEU A 140 2.14 17.08 -11.31
CA LEU A 140 3.53 17.52 -11.45
C LEU A 140 4.28 16.77 -12.56
N GLY A 141 3.66 15.75 -13.15
CA GLY A 141 4.27 14.93 -14.18
C GLY A 141 3.96 15.42 -15.60
N PRO A 142 4.60 14.82 -16.61
CA PRO A 142 4.33 15.15 -18.01
C PRO A 142 2.89 14.77 -18.40
N GLU A 143 2.32 15.44 -19.42
CA GLU A 143 1.03 15.03 -19.96
C GLU A 143 1.06 13.52 -20.34
N PRO A 144 0.05 12.74 -19.94
CA PRO A 144 -0.03 11.33 -20.32
C PRO A 144 -0.01 11.22 -21.84
N LYS A 145 0.71 10.24 -22.39
CA LYS A 145 0.63 9.97 -23.83
C LYS A 145 -0.82 9.67 -24.18
N SER A 146 -1.46 10.54 -24.97
CA SER A 146 -2.77 10.24 -25.54
C SER A 146 -2.63 8.98 -26.39
N HIS A 147 -3.33 7.91 -26.06
CA HIS A 147 -3.54 6.82 -27.00
C HIS A 147 -4.38 7.39 -28.14
N SER A 148 -3.74 7.90 -29.18
CA SER A 148 -4.36 8.07 -30.49
C SER A 148 -4.82 6.68 -30.92
N ALA A 149 -6.14 6.51 -31.00
CA ALA A 149 -6.82 5.30 -31.42
C ALA A 149 -6.36 4.83 -32.81
#